data_AF-A0AAW3T2J6-F1
#
_entry.id   AF-A0AAW3T2J6-F1
#
_cell.length_a   1.000
_cell.length_b   1.000
_cell.length_c   1.000
_cell.angle_alpha   90.00
_cell.angle_beta   90.00
_cell.angle_gamma   90.00
#
_symmetry.space_group_name_H-M   'P 1'
#
loop_
_entity.id
_entity.type
_entity.pdbx_description
1 polymer ?
#
loop_
_entity_poly.entity_id
_entity_poly.type
_entity_poly.pdbx_seq_one_letter_code
_entity_poly.pdbx_strand_id
1 'polypeptide(L)'
;MTRPSAESADRRAALAVELRRLHRKGVSQRGLAERFGINRRTVSALLAGPAARASVVGKRSAPVMAPFEQAVLHLLQAGVRSPAAVRRRLIADHGLPPSTAASTVRDFVNRRLGAASPLRPSTGVRFGDTASGAVEWYTPPEFFAALTDDNGAPINFDVDVAAPGVKGIVTNPHVSVPAGRFITKDLDALDPSTSWGTRTKCWMNPPYGSLLPKFTRRAVAHAADGGEVLALLPARTDTRWWHSTVMAHAHAVVFNRSRVRFIDSSGRRGESPAFGQVLVAYGPTFADLLERVALGPAALGSFVRLRDDAGQTRNQEEEAA
;
A
#
# COMPACT_ATOMS: atom_id res chain seq x y z
N MET A 1 -17.89 -19.61 -2.54
CA MET A 1 -16.80 -20.25 -1.77
C MET A 1 -17.14 -21.72 -1.61
N THR A 2 -16.47 -22.60 -2.35
CA THR A 2 -16.59 -24.05 -2.22
C THR A 2 -16.01 -24.48 -0.87
N ARG A 3 -16.80 -25.16 -0.03
CA ARG A 3 -16.31 -25.73 1.23
C ARG A 3 -15.22 -26.77 0.93
N PRO A 4 -14.14 -26.84 1.73
CA PRO A 4 -13.17 -27.93 1.60
C PRO A 4 -13.89 -29.29 1.71
N SER A 5 -13.52 -30.26 0.86
CA SER A 5 -14.09 -31.62 0.93
C SER A 5 -13.81 -32.25 2.30
N ALA A 6 -14.70 -33.12 2.79
CA ALA A 6 -14.55 -33.78 4.10
C ALA A 6 -13.18 -34.49 4.25
N GLU A 7 -12.70 -35.08 3.16
CA GLU A 7 -11.40 -35.76 3.09
C GLU A 7 -10.21 -34.82 3.38
N SER A 8 -10.32 -33.53 3.02
CA SER A 8 -9.28 -32.52 3.29
C SER A 8 -9.27 -32.07 4.76
N ALA A 9 -10.42 -32.12 5.44
CA ALA A 9 -10.55 -31.78 6.84
C ALA A 9 -9.97 -32.89 7.74
N ASP A 10 -10.23 -34.15 7.41
CA ASP A 10 -9.73 -35.31 8.15
C ASP A 10 -8.20 -35.43 8.06
N ARG A 11 -7.63 -35.25 6.86
CA ARG A 11 -6.16 -35.21 6.68
C ARG A 11 -5.51 -34.09 7.50
N ARG A 12 -6.18 -32.93 7.61
CA ARG A 12 -5.69 -31.79 8.38
C ARG A 12 -5.78 -32.03 9.89
N ALA A 13 -6.81 -32.71 10.36
CA ALA A 13 -6.96 -33.10 11.76
C ALA A 13 -5.89 -34.13 12.17
N ALA A 14 -5.66 -35.16 11.34
CA ALA A 14 -4.60 -36.15 11.57
C ALA A 14 -3.21 -35.52 11.64
N LEU A 15 -2.90 -34.61 10.71
CA LEU A 15 -1.65 -33.86 10.71
C LEU A 15 -1.48 -33.01 11.98
N ALA A 16 -2.54 -32.35 12.46
CA ALA A 16 -2.49 -31.55 13.69
C ALA A 16 -2.16 -32.40 14.93
N VAL A 17 -2.72 -33.61 15.03
CA VAL A 17 -2.45 -34.56 16.12
C VAL A 17 -0.97 -34.96 16.13
N GLU A 18 -0.43 -35.31 14.95
CA GLU A 18 0.95 -35.76 14.83
C GLU A 18 1.95 -34.62 15.09
N LEU A 19 1.67 -33.41 14.60
CA LEU A 19 2.48 -32.22 14.90
C LEU A 19 2.53 -31.93 16.40
N ARG A 20 1.40 -32.01 17.12
CA ARG A 20 1.35 -31.81 18.58
C ARG A 20 2.14 -32.89 19.33
N ARG A 21 2.05 -34.15 18.88
CA ARG A 21 2.80 -35.26 19.48
C ARG A 21 4.31 -35.05 19.37
N LEU A 22 4.80 -34.68 18.19
CA LEU A 22 6.22 -34.43 17.97
C LEU A 22 6.71 -33.15 18.64
N HIS A 23 5.87 -32.11 18.70
CA HIS A 23 6.21 -30.87 19.41
C HIS A 23 6.38 -31.10 20.91
N ARG A 24 5.51 -31.92 21.54
CA ARG A 24 5.67 -32.34 22.95
C ARG A 24 6.96 -33.15 23.21
N LYS A 25 7.50 -33.81 22.18
CA LYS A 25 8.79 -34.52 22.24
C LYS A 25 10.00 -33.60 22.01
N GLY A 26 9.80 -32.28 21.97
CA GLY A 26 10.87 -31.30 21.85
C GLY A 26 11.23 -30.90 20.41
N VAL A 27 10.52 -31.40 19.39
CA VAL A 27 10.78 -30.99 18.01
C VAL A 27 10.31 -29.55 17.80
N SER A 28 11.22 -28.68 17.35
CA SER A 28 10.91 -27.27 17.09
C SER A 28 9.89 -27.11 15.97
N GLN A 29 9.12 -26.01 15.96
CA GLN A 29 8.18 -25.72 14.86
C GLN A 29 8.86 -25.64 13.49
N ARG A 30 10.16 -25.28 13.46
CA ARG A 30 10.98 -25.29 12.25
C ARG A 30 11.28 -26.73 11.79
N GLY A 31 11.71 -27.60 12.70
CA GLY A 31 11.96 -29.01 12.38
C GLY A 31 10.70 -29.75 11.93
N LEU A 32 9.54 -29.37 12.46
CA LEU A 32 8.24 -29.88 11.99
C LEU A 32 7.89 -29.38 10.57
N ALA A 33 8.13 -28.09 10.29
CA ALA A 33 7.89 -27.52 8.96
C ALA A 33 8.74 -28.21 7.88
N GLU A 34 10.02 -28.43 8.17
CA GLU A 34 10.97 -29.12 7.30
C GLU A 34 10.58 -30.61 7.12
N ARG A 35 10.28 -31.31 8.22
CA ARG A 35 9.92 -32.75 8.20
C ARG A 35 8.63 -33.07 7.44
N PHE A 36 7.64 -32.19 7.49
CA PHE A 36 6.34 -32.40 6.84
C PHE A 36 6.19 -31.62 5.52
N GLY A 37 7.21 -30.88 5.09
CA GLY A 37 7.16 -30.10 3.84
C GLY A 37 6.09 -29.00 3.84
N ILE A 38 5.76 -28.43 5.00
CA ILE A 38 4.69 -27.43 5.16
C ILE A 38 5.21 -26.12 5.74
N ASN A 39 4.51 -25.02 5.46
CA ASN A 39 4.91 -23.70 5.97
C ASN A 39 4.86 -23.65 7.52
N ARG A 40 5.86 -22.98 8.13
CA ARG A 40 5.94 -22.79 9.59
C ARG A 40 4.68 -22.12 10.19
N ARG A 41 4.01 -21.23 9.46
CA ARG A 41 2.73 -20.63 9.88
C ARG A 41 1.60 -21.65 9.94
N THR A 42 1.60 -22.63 9.03
CA THR A 42 0.64 -23.75 9.04
C THR A 42 0.88 -24.65 10.25
N VAL A 43 2.15 -24.95 10.58
CA VAL A 43 2.51 -25.68 11.82
C VAL A 43 2.01 -24.93 13.05
N SER A 44 2.31 -23.63 13.15
CA SER A 44 1.89 -22.77 14.26
C SER A 44 0.36 -22.74 14.43
N ALA A 45 -0.38 -22.61 13.34
CA ALA A 45 -1.85 -22.62 13.36
C ALA A 45 -2.44 -23.98 13.78
N LEU A 46 -1.87 -25.09 13.31
CA LEU A 46 -2.34 -26.44 13.67
C LEU A 46 -2.02 -26.80 15.13
N LEU A 47 -0.88 -26.34 15.64
CA LEU A 47 -0.51 -26.48 17.06
C LEU A 47 -1.45 -25.69 17.98
N ALA A 48 -1.81 -24.45 17.61
CA ALA A 48 -2.69 -23.58 18.39
C ALA A 48 -4.15 -24.09 18.50
N GLY A 49 -4.58 -24.96 17.59
CA GLY A 49 -5.92 -25.55 17.58
C GLY A 49 -7.04 -24.55 17.21
N PRO A 50 -8.31 -25.00 17.21
CA PRO A 50 -9.47 -24.19 16.79
C PRO A 50 -9.78 -22.99 17.71
N ALA A 51 -9.15 -22.89 18.89
CA ALA A 51 -9.49 -21.90 19.90
C ALA A 51 -8.68 -20.59 19.82
N ALA A 52 -7.69 -20.47 18.93
CA ALA A 52 -6.90 -19.25 18.80
C ALA A 52 -7.38 -18.36 17.66
N ARG A 53 -8.64 -17.88 17.75
CA ARG A 53 -9.11 -16.58 17.22
C ARG A 53 -10.59 -16.34 17.56
N ALA A 54 -10.82 -15.75 18.71
CA ALA A 54 -11.96 -14.87 18.94
C ALA A 54 -11.50 -13.75 19.88
N SER A 55 -11.37 -12.52 19.36
CA SER A 55 -11.22 -11.34 20.24
C SER A 55 -12.58 -11.06 20.87
N VAL A 56 -12.78 -11.43 22.13
CA VAL A 56 -13.93 -10.96 22.91
C VAL A 56 -13.58 -9.56 23.42
N VAL A 57 -13.84 -8.54 22.59
CA VAL A 57 -14.05 -7.18 23.08
C VAL A 57 -15.54 -7.04 23.33
N GLY A 58 -15.96 -7.17 24.59
CA GLY A 58 -17.34 -6.92 24.99
C GLY A 58 -17.75 -5.49 24.65
N LYS A 59 -18.95 -5.30 24.10
CA LYS A 59 -19.58 -3.99 23.88
C LYS A 59 -19.69 -3.25 25.23
N ARG A 60 -18.79 -2.29 25.52
CA ARG A 60 -19.00 -1.33 26.63
C ARG A 60 -20.11 -0.36 26.24
N SER A 61 -21.30 -0.54 26.82
CA SER A 61 -22.37 0.46 26.83
C SER A 61 -21.89 1.73 27.57
N ALA A 62 -22.10 2.91 26.99
CA ALA A 62 -21.84 4.19 27.66
C ALA A 62 -23.18 4.71 28.23
N PRO A 63 -23.51 4.44 29.51
CA PRO A 63 -24.87 4.64 30.03
C PRO A 63 -25.28 6.11 30.07
N VAL A 64 -24.32 7.00 30.36
CA VAL A 64 -24.52 8.46 30.46
C VAL A 64 -24.99 9.08 29.14
N MET A 65 -24.59 8.51 28.01
CA MET A 65 -24.90 9.07 26.69
C MET A 65 -26.19 8.50 26.07
N ALA A 66 -26.73 7.40 26.61
CA ALA A 66 -27.90 6.73 26.05
C ALA A 66 -29.13 7.64 25.92
N PRO A 67 -29.47 8.51 26.90
CA PRO A 67 -30.61 9.43 26.77
C PRO A 67 -30.45 10.47 25.65
N PHE A 68 -29.21 10.78 25.26
CA PHE A 68 -28.88 11.83 24.29
C PHE A 68 -28.72 11.30 22.86
N GLU A 69 -29.01 10.02 22.63
CA GLU A 69 -28.78 9.35 21.35
C GLU A 69 -29.51 10.03 20.18
N GLN A 70 -30.79 10.33 20.32
CA GLN A 70 -31.58 10.96 19.26
C GLN A 70 -31.11 12.38 18.95
N ALA A 71 -30.76 13.15 19.98
CA ALA A 71 -30.19 14.49 19.80
C ALA A 71 -28.85 14.45 19.05
N VAL A 72 -27.99 13.48 19.36
CA VAL A 72 -26.74 13.26 18.62
C VAL A 72 -27.02 12.95 17.15
N LEU A 73 -27.96 12.06 16.84
CA LEU A 73 -28.28 11.71 15.45
C LEU A 73 -28.81 12.91 14.65
N HIS A 74 -29.68 13.72 15.25
CA HIS A 74 -30.21 14.92 14.62
C HIS A 74 -29.10 15.93 14.32
N LEU A 75 -28.21 16.20 15.28
CA LEU A 75 -27.07 17.11 15.09
C LEU A 75 -26.13 16.64 13.98
N LEU A 76 -25.91 15.33 13.88
CA LEU A 76 -25.09 14.74 12.82
C LEU A 76 -25.76 14.88 11.43
N GLN A 77 -27.07 14.69 11.34
CA GLN A 77 -27.86 14.89 10.11
C GLN A 77 -27.88 16.37 9.68
N ALA A 78 -27.93 17.29 10.65
CA ALA A 78 -27.83 18.73 10.42
C ALA A 78 -26.38 19.21 10.11
N GLY A 79 -25.42 18.29 9.96
CA GLY A 79 -24.05 18.60 9.54
C GLY A 79 -23.05 18.93 10.66
N VAL A 80 -23.45 18.89 11.93
CA VAL A 80 -22.57 19.15 13.07
C VAL A 80 -21.74 17.90 13.40
N ARG A 81 -20.62 17.73 12.68
CA ARG A 81 -19.82 16.48 12.74
C ARG A 81 -18.66 16.47 13.74
N SER A 82 -18.25 17.63 14.27
CA SER A 82 -17.17 17.70 15.26
C SER A 82 -17.65 17.25 16.64
N PRO A 83 -17.03 16.26 17.30
CA PRO A 83 -17.46 15.82 18.63
C PRO A 83 -17.40 16.92 19.69
N ALA A 84 -16.49 17.90 19.53
CA ALA A 84 -16.44 19.07 20.40
C ALA A 84 -17.64 20.01 20.16
N ALA A 85 -18.06 20.18 18.91
CA ALA A 85 -19.26 20.94 18.56
C ALA A 85 -20.54 20.24 19.04
N VAL A 86 -20.63 18.91 18.86
CA VAL A 86 -21.74 18.10 19.37
C VAL A 86 -21.80 18.19 20.90
N ARG A 87 -20.66 18.07 21.61
CA ARG A 87 -20.63 18.24 23.07
C ARG A 87 -21.14 19.62 23.51
N ARG A 88 -20.72 20.69 22.84
CA ARG A 88 -21.21 22.06 23.14
C ARG A 88 -22.72 22.18 22.95
N ARG A 89 -23.25 21.63 21.85
CA ARG A 89 -24.69 21.61 21.55
C ARG A 89 -25.49 20.76 22.52
N LEU A 90 -24.97 19.60 22.92
CA LEU A 90 -25.63 18.76 23.92
C LEU A 90 -25.69 19.42 25.30
N ILE A 91 -24.64 20.16 25.70
CA ILE A 91 -24.63 20.91 26.97
C ILE A 91 -25.60 22.09 26.91
N ALA A 92 -25.56 22.87 25.82
CA ALA A 92 -26.36 24.08 25.69
C ALA A 92 -27.86 23.81 25.46
N ASP A 93 -28.16 22.85 24.57
CA ASP A 93 -29.50 22.72 23.97
C ASP A 93 -30.24 21.46 24.45
N HIS A 94 -29.54 20.51 25.08
CA HIS A 94 -30.11 19.20 25.45
C HIS A 94 -29.84 18.77 26.89
N GLY A 95 -29.17 19.58 27.72
CA GLY A 95 -29.00 19.31 29.15
C GLY A 95 -27.95 18.26 29.51
N LEU A 96 -26.95 18.01 28.64
CA LEU A 96 -25.82 17.15 28.99
C LEU A 96 -25.02 17.77 30.15
N PRO A 97 -24.72 17.04 31.25
CA PRO A 97 -23.95 17.59 32.35
C PRO A 97 -22.58 18.12 31.88
N PRO A 98 -22.19 19.37 32.21
CA PRO A 98 -20.90 19.94 31.80
C PRO A 98 -19.68 19.13 32.29
N SER A 99 -19.85 18.37 33.38
CA SER A 99 -18.88 17.43 33.94
C SER A 99 -18.67 16.17 33.06
N THR A 100 -19.51 15.92 32.06
CA THR A 100 -19.37 14.78 31.15
C THR A 100 -18.08 14.90 30.36
N ALA A 101 -17.20 13.91 30.51
CA ALA A 101 -15.88 13.90 29.90
C ALA A 101 -15.96 14.03 28.37
N ALA A 102 -15.10 14.88 27.81
CA ALA A 102 -15.05 15.10 26.36
C ALA A 102 -14.75 13.80 25.58
N SER A 103 -13.97 12.89 26.16
CA SER A 103 -13.73 11.55 25.61
C SER A 103 -15.00 10.70 25.52
N THR A 104 -15.89 10.76 26.51
CA THR A 104 -17.14 9.97 26.53
C THR A 104 -18.08 10.40 25.39
N VAL A 105 -18.23 11.71 25.18
CA VAL A 105 -19.01 12.26 24.07
C VAL A 105 -18.34 11.94 22.74
N ARG A 106 -17.02 12.10 22.65
CA ARG A 106 -16.22 11.77 21.46
C ARG A 106 -16.39 10.31 21.04
N ASP A 107 -16.25 9.38 21.97
CA ASP A 107 -16.37 7.94 21.69
C ASP A 107 -17.81 7.55 21.31
N PHE A 108 -18.81 8.22 21.88
CA PHE A 108 -20.21 7.98 21.56
C PHE A 108 -20.61 8.53 20.17
N VAL A 109 -20.15 9.73 19.84
CA VAL A 109 -20.37 10.39 18.53
C VAL A 109 -19.59 9.67 17.43
N ASN A 110 -18.31 9.34 17.66
CA ASN A 110 -17.48 8.67 16.67
C ASN A 110 -17.98 7.26 16.34
N ARG A 111 -18.55 6.53 17.31
CA ARG A 111 -19.22 5.24 17.04
C ARG A 111 -20.42 5.37 16.10
N ARG A 112 -21.18 6.46 16.20
CA ARG A 112 -22.37 6.71 15.37
C ARG A 112 -22.01 7.32 14.01
N LEU A 113 -21.00 8.18 13.94
CA LEU A 113 -20.37 8.58 12.68
C LEU A 113 -19.78 7.38 11.94
N GLY A 114 -19.21 6.40 12.66
CA GLY A 114 -18.68 5.16 12.10
C GLY A 114 -19.74 4.07 11.80
N ALA A 115 -20.97 4.22 12.32
CA ALA A 115 -22.10 3.34 11.99
C ALA A 115 -22.98 3.92 10.87
N ALA A 116 -23.05 5.25 10.74
CA ALA A 116 -23.77 5.98 9.67
C ALA A 116 -22.85 6.40 8.49
N SER A 117 -21.57 6.04 8.54
CA SER A 117 -20.61 6.25 7.46
C SER A 117 -19.60 5.10 7.48
N PRO A 118 -19.17 4.57 6.32
CA PRO A 118 -18.24 3.45 6.28
C PRO A 118 -16.96 3.80 7.05
N LEU A 119 -16.64 2.97 8.04
CA LEU A 119 -15.41 2.88 8.84
C LEU A 119 -14.28 3.87 8.48
N ARG A 120 -13.99 4.83 9.38
CA ARG A 120 -12.70 5.52 9.44
C ARG A 120 -11.80 4.89 10.50
N PRO A 121 -10.52 4.59 10.23
CA PRO A 121 -9.56 4.23 11.27
C PRO A 121 -8.96 5.46 11.96
N SER A 122 -8.67 5.26 13.25
CA SER A 122 -7.92 6.14 14.14
C SER A 122 -6.47 6.36 13.69
N THR A 123 -6.04 7.63 13.72
CA THR A 123 -4.70 8.19 14.00
C THR A 123 -3.52 7.23 14.23
N GLY A 124 -3.18 6.48 13.21
CA GLY A 124 -2.00 5.61 13.18
C GLY A 124 -1.94 4.91 11.83
N VAL A 125 -1.66 5.66 10.76
CA VAL A 125 -1.63 5.13 9.40
C VAL A 125 -0.51 4.10 9.29
N ARG A 126 -0.86 2.81 9.42
CA ARG A 126 -0.08 1.72 8.82
C ARG A 126 -0.37 1.77 7.33
N PHE A 127 0.56 2.34 6.56
CA PHE A 127 0.55 2.21 5.12
C PHE A 127 0.67 0.72 4.75
N GLY A 128 -0.35 0.19 4.07
CA GLY A 128 -0.25 -1.07 3.33
C GLY A 128 -0.97 -2.31 3.86
N ASP A 129 -1.89 -2.20 4.83
CA ASP A 129 -2.82 -3.30 5.13
C ASP A 129 -4.07 -3.20 4.25
N THR A 130 -4.00 -3.79 3.06
CA THR A 130 -5.16 -4.05 2.21
C THR A 130 -5.98 -5.22 2.77
N ALA A 131 -6.96 -4.90 3.61
CA ALA A 131 -8.02 -5.85 3.96
C ALA A 131 -9.43 -5.25 4.15
N SER A 132 -9.66 -3.92 4.07
CA SER A 132 -11.01 -3.39 4.38
C SER A 132 -11.44 -2.06 3.73
N GLY A 133 -10.92 -1.67 2.56
CA GLY A 133 -11.39 -0.49 1.81
C GLY A 133 -10.23 0.33 1.26
N ALA A 134 -9.96 0.20 -0.04
CA ALA A 134 -8.82 0.84 -0.67
C ALA A 134 -9.05 2.35 -0.79
N VAL A 135 -8.25 3.14 -0.08
CA VAL A 135 -8.08 4.56 -0.42
C VAL A 135 -7.15 4.59 -1.63
N GLU A 136 -7.70 4.97 -2.78
CA GLU A 136 -6.90 5.23 -3.99
C GLU A 136 -6.11 6.53 -3.78
N TRP A 137 -4.81 6.45 -4.06
CA TRP A 137 -3.88 7.58 -3.96
C TRP A 137 -3.32 7.89 -5.34
N TYR A 138 -3.43 9.15 -5.75
CA TYR A 138 -3.03 9.63 -7.06
C TYR A 138 -1.71 10.40 -6.94
N THR A 139 -0.81 10.18 -7.89
CA THR A 139 0.41 10.98 -8.02
C THR A 139 0.03 12.42 -8.39
N PRO A 140 0.55 13.45 -7.71
CA PRO A 140 0.23 14.83 -8.04
C PRO A 140 0.74 15.24 -9.44
N PRO A 141 0.01 16.09 -10.19
CA PRO A 141 0.41 16.51 -11.54
C PRO A 141 1.76 17.22 -11.57
N GLU A 142 2.09 18.01 -10.55
CA GLU A 142 3.38 18.69 -10.47
C GLU A 142 4.58 17.73 -10.37
N PHE A 143 4.33 16.48 -10.00
CA PHE A 143 5.36 15.44 -9.98
C PHE A 143 5.82 15.09 -11.40
N PHE A 144 4.90 15.08 -12.36
CA PHE A 144 5.19 14.78 -13.77
C PHE A 144 5.74 16.00 -14.52
N ALA A 145 5.43 17.22 -14.08
CA ALA A 145 5.94 18.44 -14.69
C ALA A 145 7.48 18.54 -14.65
N ALA A 146 8.12 17.87 -13.69
CA ALA A 146 9.58 17.79 -13.60
C ALA A 146 10.19 16.71 -14.51
N LEU A 147 9.40 15.80 -15.07
CA LEU A 147 9.87 14.72 -15.93
C LEU A 147 9.76 15.15 -17.39
N THR A 148 10.82 15.77 -17.91
CA THR A 148 10.89 16.27 -19.28
C THR A 148 12.00 15.61 -20.09
N ASP A 149 11.81 15.51 -21.40
CA ASP A 149 12.84 15.09 -22.35
C ASP A 149 13.91 16.19 -22.56
N ASP A 150 14.85 15.93 -23.48
CA ASP A 150 15.98 16.81 -23.78
C ASP A 150 15.56 18.18 -24.34
N ASN A 151 14.35 18.27 -24.89
CA ASN A 151 13.78 19.51 -25.42
C ASN A 151 12.86 20.21 -24.38
N GLY A 152 12.78 19.68 -23.16
CA GLY A 152 11.88 20.19 -22.12
C GLY A 152 10.42 19.79 -22.32
N ALA A 153 10.11 18.87 -23.25
CA ALA A 153 8.75 18.40 -23.44
C ALA A 153 8.38 17.35 -22.36
N PRO A 154 7.13 17.31 -21.89
CA PRO A 154 6.70 16.30 -20.92
C PRO A 154 6.92 14.88 -21.42
N ILE A 155 7.39 13.99 -20.56
CA ILE A 155 7.50 12.57 -20.88
C ILE A 155 6.10 11.96 -21.01
N ASN A 156 5.92 11.15 -22.05
CA ASN A 156 4.72 10.32 -22.23
C ASN A 156 5.07 8.85 -21.98
N PHE A 157 4.32 8.20 -21.10
CA PHE A 157 4.42 6.76 -20.85
C PHE A 157 3.53 6.00 -21.82
N ASP A 158 3.94 4.81 -22.23
CA ASP A 158 3.07 3.93 -23.01
C ASP A 158 1.94 3.37 -22.13
N VAL A 159 2.25 3.08 -20.86
CA VAL A 159 1.29 2.49 -19.93
C VAL A 159 1.54 2.89 -18.46
N ASP A 160 0.48 3.18 -17.73
CA ASP A 160 0.46 3.14 -16.26
C ASP A 160 0.05 1.74 -15.81
N VAL A 161 0.97 1.01 -15.16
CA VAL A 161 0.77 -0.40 -14.77
C VAL A 161 0.15 -0.55 -13.39
N ALA A 162 -0.16 0.55 -12.70
CA ALA A 162 -0.78 0.51 -11.38
C ALA A 162 -1.87 1.59 -11.26
N ALA A 163 -2.64 1.75 -12.32
CA ALA A 163 -3.61 2.83 -12.43
C ALA A 163 -4.80 2.63 -11.47
N PRO A 164 -5.31 3.71 -10.86
CA PRO A 164 -6.60 3.70 -10.18
C PRO A 164 -7.76 3.60 -11.18
N GLY A 165 -8.92 3.11 -10.74
CA GLY A 165 -10.11 2.95 -11.60
C GLY A 165 -10.60 1.51 -11.74
N VAL A 166 -11.55 1.30 -12.65
CA VAL A 166 -12.31 0.05 -12.81
C VAL A 166 -12.38 -0.36 -14.27
N LYS A 167 -12.28 -1.67 -14.55
CA LYS A 167 -12.38 -2.29 -15.88
C LYS A 167 -11.53 -1.60 -16.97
N GLY A 168 -10.29 -1.21 -16.66
CA GLY A 168 -9.39 -0.51 -17.59
C GLY A 168 -9.76 0.96 -17.86
N ILE A 169 -10.81 1.48 -17.23
CA ILE A 169 -11.26 2.86 -17.36
C ILE A 169 -10.80 3.65 -16.14
N VAL A 170 -10.05 4.72 -16.40
CA VAL A 170 -9.79 5.76 -15.42
C VAL A 170 -11.07 6.57 -15.24
N THR A 171 -11.64 6.53 -14.04
CA THR A 171 -12.91 7.18 -13.72
C THR A 171 -12.75 8.45 -12.87
N ASN A 172 -11.53 8.71 -12.39
CA ASN A 172 -11.26 9.83 -11.49
C ASN A 172 -10.51 10.96 -12.23
N PRO A 173 -11.00 12.21 -12.18
CA PRO A 173 -10.35 13.35 -12.84
C PRO A 173 -8.99 13.74 -12.23
N HIS A 174 -8.61 13.18 -11.08
CA HIS A 174 -7.32 13.43 -10.43
C HIS A 174 -6.19 12.51 -10.92
N VAL A 175 -6.46 11.60 -11.86
CA VAL A 175 -5.39 10.89 -12.57
C VAL A 175 -4.66 11.88 -13.46
N SER A 176 -3.39 12.09 -13.14
CA SER A 176 -2.51 13.04 -13.84
C SER A 176 -1.36 12.37 -14.59
N VAL A 177 -1.29 11.04 -14.56
CA VAL A 177 -0.22 10.28 -15.22
C VAL A 177 -0.34 10.46 -16.73
N PRO A 178 0.70 10.97 -17.43
CA PRO A 178 0.68 11.12 -18.88
C PRO A 178 0.98 9.77 -19.53
N ALA A 179 -0.02 8.89 -19.59
CA ALA A 179 0.11 7.55 -20.15
C ALA A 179 -0.92 7.28 -21.26
N GLY A 180 -0.51 6.58 -22.32
CA GLY A 180 -1.39 6.18 -23.42
C GLY A 180 -2.40 5.08 -23.05
N ARG A 181 -2.09 4.27 -22.03
CA ARG A 181 -2.92 3.16 -21.55
C ARG A 181 -2.84 3.03 -20.03
N PHE A 182 -3.88 2.49 -19.41
CA PHE A 182 -3.98 2.30 -17.97
C PHE A 182 -4.36 0.86 -17.62
N ILE A 183 -3.54 0.18 -16.81
CA ILE A 183 -3.86 -1.13 -16.23
C ILE A 183 -4.44 -0.89 -14.84
N THR A 184 -5.77 -0.96 -14.74
CA THR A 184 -6.46 -0.78 -13.47
C THR A 184 -6.48 -2.07 -12.64
N LYS A 185 -6.94 -1.96 -11.39
CA LYS A 185 -7.04 -3.09 -10.46
C LYS A 185 -7.78 -4.31 -11.04
N ASP A 186 -8.84 -4.09 -11.83
CA ASP A 186 -9.64 -5.18 -12.41
C ASP A 186 -8.91 -5.93 -13.52
N LEU A 187 -7.97 -5.27 -14.20
CA LEU A 187 -7.09 -5.92 -15.17
C LEU A 187 -5.95 -6.68 -14.51
N ASP A 188 -5.69 -6.44 -13.22
CA ASP A 188 -4.59 -7.02 -12.44
C ASP A 188 -3.25 -7.05 -13.17
N ALA A 189 -2.46 -5.98 -12.99
CA ALA A 189 -1.12 -5.89 -13.53
C ALA A 189 -0.13 -6.95 -12.99
N LEU A 190 -0.52 -7.82 -12.06
CA LEU A 190 0.27 -8.97 -11.60
C LEU A 190 -0.20 -10.31 -12.19
N ASP A 191 -1.34 -10.33 -12.89
CA ASP A 191 -1.77 -11.51 -13.65
C ASP A 191 -0.84 -11.72 -14.86
N PRO A 192 -0.22 -12.90 -15.04
CA PRO A 192 0.66 -13.18 -16.17
C PRO A 192 0.01 -12.95 -17.55
N SER A 193 -1.32 -13.04 -17.66
CA SER A 193 -2.04 -12.81 -18.92
C SER A 193 -2.20 -11.33 -19.26
N THR A 194 -2.06 -10.43 -18.29
CA THR A 194 -2.25 -8.99 -18.48
C THR A 194 -0.99 -8.36 -19.07
N SER A 195 -0.97 -8.11 -20.38
CA SER A 195 0.23 -7.55 -21.03
C SER A 195 0.55 -6.12 -20.58
N TRP A 196 1.83 -5.88 -20.23
CA TRP A 196 2.40 -4.53 -20.07
C TRP A 196 2.79 -3.93 -21.44
N GLY A 197 2.72 -4.72 -22.51
CA GLY A 197 3.22 -4.40 -23.85
C GLY A 197 4.63 -4.95 -24.05
N THR A 198 5.08 -4.96 -25.30
CA THR A 198 6.45 -5.38 -25.67
C THR A 198 7.30 -4.13 -25.82
N ARG A 199 8.45 -4.07 -25.12
CA ARG A 199 9.38 -2.93 -25.16
C ARG A 199 8.74 -1.56 -24.84
N THR A 200 7.72 -1.56 -23.99
CA THR A 200 6.99 -0.34 -23.58
C THR A 200 7.66 0.35 -22.40
N LYS A 201 7.53 1.67 -22.35
CA LYS A 201 7.94 2.55 -21.26
C LYS A 201 6.79 2.71 -20.27
N CYS A 202 6.94 2.13 -19.08
CA CYS A 202 5.89 2.03 -18.07
C CYS A 202 6.07 3.03 -16.93
N TRP A 203 4.99 3.68 -16.51
CA TRP A 203 4.90 4.30 -15.19
C TRP A 203 4.38 3.29 -14.17
N MET A 204 4.96 3.26 -12.97
CA MET A 204 4.53 2.36 -11.89
C MET A 204 4.50 3.07 -10.53
N ASN A 205 3.29 3.38 -10.03
CA ASN A 205 3.06 3.75 -8.62
C ASN A 205 2.19 2.67 -7.94
N PRO A 206 2.78 1.55 -7.49
CA PRO A 206 2.02 0.38 -7.06
C PRO A 206 1.41 0.60 -5.66
N PRO A 207 0.37 -0.17 -5.28
CA PRO A 207 -0.13 -0.16 -3.91
C PRO A 207 0.99 -0.53 -2.93
N TYR A 208 1.31 0.38 -2.01
CA TYR A 208 2.36 0.15 -1.03
C TYR A 208 1.92 -0.90 -0.01
N GLY A 209 2.79 -1.88 0.26
CA GLY A 209 2.52 -2.97 1.18
C GLY A 209 2.89 -4.32 0.60
N SER A 210 2.05 -5.32 0.83
CA SER A 210 2.33 -6.74 0.53
C SER A 210 2.53 -7.05 -0.96
N LEU A 211 2.04 -6.19 -1.86
CA LEU A 211 2.14 -6.37 -3.31
C LEU A 211 3.44 -5.79 -3.90
N LEU A 212 4.14 -4.89 -3.18
CA LEU A 212 5.37 -4.24 -3.66
C LEU A 212 6.41 -5.24 -4.20
N PRO A 213 6.74 -6.35 -3.51
CA PRO A 213 7.72 -7.30 -4.01
C PRO A 213 7.31 -7.97 -5.32
N LYS A 214 6.00 -8.10 -5.59
CA LYS A 214 5.50 -8.71 -6.83
C LYS A 214 5.61 -7.73 -8.00
N PHE A 215 5.19 -6.48 -7.79
CA PHE A 215 5.30 -5.41 -8.79
C PHE A 215 6.74 -5.16 -9.20
N THR A 216 7.65 -5.07 -8.23
CA THR A 216 9.07 -4.84 -8.51
C THR A 216 9.72 -6.01 -9.25
N ARG A 217 9.42 -7.27 -8.90
CA ARG A 217 9.87 -8.42 -9.69
C ARG A 217 9.35 -8.38 -11.13
N ARG A 218 8.10 -7.95 -11.32
CA ARG A 218 7.52 -7.82 -12.65
C ARG A 218 8.16 -6.69 -13.45
N ALA A 219 8.50 -5.57 -12.81
CA ALA A 219 9.26 -4.49 -13.44
C ALA A 219 10.65 -4.96 -13.91
N VAL A 220 11.34 -5.77 -13.09
CA VAL A 220 12.62 -6.40 -13.49
C VAL A 220 12.45 -7.31 -14.70
N ALA A 221 11.43 -8.18 -14.71
CA ALA A 221 11.16 -9.06 -15.84
C ALA A 221 10.84 -8.27 -17.12
N HIS A 222 9.98 -7.25 -17.02
CA HIS A 222 9.63 -6.38 -18.14
C HIS A 222 10.85 -5.64 -18.71
N ALA A 223 11.75 -5.20 -17.84
CA ALA A 223 13.01 -4.57 -18.25
C ALA A 223 13.96 -5.55 -18.93
N ALA A 224 14.04 -6.80 -18.43
CA ALA A 224 14.83 -7.85 -19.06
C ALA A 224 14.32 -8.22 -20.47
N ASP A 225 13.02 -8.06 -20.73
CA ASP A 225 12.39 -8.27 -22.04
C ASP A 225 12.52 -7.04 -22.99
N GLY A 226 13.32 -6.04 -22.58
CA GLY A 226 13.62 -4.84 -23.36
C GLY A 226 12.60 -3.70 -23.21
N GLY A 227 11.65 -3.81 -22.28
CA GLY A 227 10.85 -2.68 -21.83
C GLY A 227 11.59 -1.81 -20.83
N GLU A 228 10.96 -0.74 -20.35
CA GLU A 228 11.50 0.08 -19.27
C GLU A 228 10.42 0.47 -18.27
N VAL A 229 10.80 0.66 -17.02
CA VAL A 229 9.86 1.04 -15.96
C VAL A 229 10.42 2.17 -15.11
N LEU A 230 9.68 3.27 -15.01
CA LEU A 230 9.91 4.31 -14.02
C LEU A 230 8.94 4.10 -12.85
N ALA A 231 9.48 3.78 -11.68
CA ALA A 231 8.69 3.40 -10.53
C ALA A 231 8.81 4.41 -9.37
N LEU A 232 7.69 4.78 -8.77
CA LEU A 232 7.65 5.57 -7.53
C LEU A 232 7.43 4.64 -6.33
N LEU A 233 8.52 4.34 -5.62
CA LEU A 233 8.54 3.34 -4.55
C LEU A 233 8.77 3.98 -3.18
N PRO A 234 8.34 3.35 -2.08
CA PRO A 234 8.72 3.82 -0.75
C PRO A 234 10.21 3.54 -0.50
N ALA A 235 10.90 4.50 0.14
CA ALA A 235 12.30 4.38 0.54
C ALA A 235 12.47 3.32 1.66
N ARG A 236 12.47 2.04 1.28
CA ARG A 236 12.54 0.88 2.18
C ARG A 236 13.83 0.11 1.95
N THR A 237 14.94 0.84 2.04
CA THR A 237 16.29 0.36 1.72
C THR A 237 16.76 -0.77 2.62
N ASP A 238 16.09 -1.00 3.75
CA ASP A 238 16.33 -2.06 4.73
C ASP A 238 15.64 -3.39 4.38
N THR A 239 14.80 -3.42 3.35
CA THR A 239 13.95 -4.59 3.05
C THR A 239 14.58 -5.54 2.04
N ARG A 240 14.30 -6.85 2.19
CA ARG A 240 14.81 -7.88 1.28
C ARG A 240 14.44 -7.62 -0.19
N TRP A 241 13.21 -7.19 -0.45
CA TRP A 241 12.75 -6.95 -1.81
C TRP A 241 13.52 -5.80 -2.46
N TRP A 242 13.84 -4.75 -1.68
CA TRP A 242 14.65 -3.64 -2.15
C TRP A 242 16.00 -4.11 -2.68
N HIS A 243 16.73 -4.91 -1.90
CA HIS A 243 18.02 -5.45 -2.36
C HIS A 243 17.87 -6.39 -3.56
N SER A 244 16.86 -7.27 -3.55
CA SER A 244 16.70 -8.28 -4.61
C SER A 244 16.14 -7.75 -5.92
N THR A 245 15.48 -6.59 -5.93
CA THR A 245 14.88 -6.04 -7.16
C THR A 245 15.45 -4.68 -7.51
N VAL A 246 15.56 -3.76 -6.55
CA VAL A 246 16.05 -2.40 -6.81
C VAL A 246 17.57 -2.43 -6.94
N MET A 247 18.31 -2.77 -5.88
CA MET A 247 19.79 -2.73 -5.94
C MET A 247 20.37 -3.73 -6.95
N ALA A 248 19.73 -4.89 -7.10
CA ALA A 248 20.19 -5.92 -8.01
C ALA A 248 19.92 -5.63 -9.51
N HIS A 249 18.95 -4.77 -9.86
CA HIS A 249 18.50 -4.65 -11.27
C HIS A 249 18.14 -3.23 -11.74
N ALA A 250 17.92 -2.27 -10.85
CA ALA A 250 17.67 -0.89 -11.27
C ALA A 250 18.95 -0.26 -11.85
N HIS A 251 18.77 0.62 -12.84
CA HIS A 251 19.86 1.36 -13.48
C HIS A 251 20.17 2.67 -12.74
N ALA A 252 19.15 3.31 -12.18
CA ALA A 252 19.33 4.50 -11.34
C ALA A 252 18.20 4.68 -10.34
N VAL A 253 18.48 5.50 -9.32
CA VAL A 253 17.49 5.97 -8.36
C VAL A 253 17.60 7.48 -8.11
N VAL A 254 16.49 8.12 -7.80
CA VAL A 254 16.44 9.49 -7.26
C VAL A 254 15.73 9.48 -5.91
N PHE A 255 16.46 9.86 -4.86
CA PHE A 255 15.90 10.04 -3.53
C PHE A 255 15.26 11.43 -3.44
N ASN A 256 13.94 11.48 -3.42
CA ASN A 256 13.20 12.75 -3.47
C ASN A 256 13.57 13.66 -2.29
N ARG A 257 13.77 14.95 -2.56
CA ARG A 257 14.10 15.97 -1.54
C ARG A 257 12.99 16.16 -0.50
N SER A 258 11.76 15.84 -0.87
CA SER A 258 10.60 15.91 0.01
C SER A 258 9.64 14.73 -0.22
N ARG A 259 8.81 14.44 0.78
CA ARG A 259 7.82 13.36 0.67
C ARG A 259 6.69 13.78 -0.27
N VAL A 260 6.34 12.90 -1.20
CA VAL A 260 5.27 13.14 -2.18
C VAL A 260 3.93 13.17 -1.46
N ARG A 261 3.25 14.33 -1.48
CA ARG A 261 1.89 14.46 -0.94
C ARG A 261 0.86 14.01 -1.97
N PHE A 262 0.59 12.70 -1.99
CA PHE A 262 -0.42 12.09 -2.84
C PHE A 262 -1.80 12.71 -2.67
N ILE A 263 -2.62 12.60 -3.71
CA ILE A 263 -3.98 13.11 -3.75
C ILE A 263 -4.94 11.95 -3.45
N ASP A 264 -5.98 12.17 -2.66
CA ASP A 264 -7.03 11.17 -2.42
C ASP A 264 -8.10 11.21 -3.54
N SER A 265 -9.05 10.28 -3.54
CA SER A 265 -10.12 10.21 -4.55
C SER A 265 -11.04 11.44 -4.60
N SER A 266 -10.97 12.33 -3.60
CA SER A 266 -11.72 13.59 -3.56
C SER A 266 -10.89 14.81 -4.00
N GLY A 267 -9.65 14.60 -4.46
CA GLY A 267 -8.77 15.68 -4.89
C GLY A 267 -8.01 16.35 -3.76
N ARG A 268 -8.15 15.87 -2.53
CA ARG A 268 -7.45 16.47 -1.38
C ARG A 268 -6.06 15.87 -1.26
N ARG A 269 -5.08 16.73 -1.03
CA ARG A 269 -3.72 16.29 -0.71
C ARG A 269 -3.74 15.60 0.65
N GLY A 270 -3.18 14.39 0.68
CA GLY A 270 -2.92 13.68 1.91
C GLY A 270 -1.93 14.44 2.79
N GLU A 271 -1.92 14.06 4.06
CA GLU A 271 -0.83 14.44 4.96
C GLU A 271 0.51 13.88 4.44
N SER A 272 1.62 14.37 5.00
CA SER A 272 2.94 13.88 4.61
C SER A 272 3.03 12.36 4.86
N PRO A 273 3.38 11.53 3.85
CA PRO A 273 3.52 10.09 4.06
C PRO A 273 4.51 9.76 5.17
N ALA A 274 4.38 8.57 5.78
CA ALA A 274 5.25 8.15 6.89
C ALA A 274 6.71 7.91 6.48
N PHE A 275 6.98 7.77 5.19
CA PHE A 275 8.30 7.48 4.61
C PHE A 275 8.52 8.33 3.36
N GLY A 276 9.79 8.52 3.00
CA GLY A 276 10.18 9.11 1.72
C GLY A 276 9.85 8.21 0.54
N GLN A 277 9.86 8.81 -0.65
CA GLN A 277 9.64 8.14 -1.92
C GLN A 277 10.92 8.23 -2.73
N VAL A 278 11.16 7.19 -3.54
CA VAL A 278 12.31 7.08 -4.41
C VAL A 278 11.80 6.77 -5.81
N LEU A 279 12.28 7.52 -6.78
CA LEU A 279 12.14 7.14 -8.19
C LEU A 279 13.18 6.07 -8.50
N VAL A 280 12.74 4.99 -9.13
CA VAL A 280 13.59 3.87 -9.52
C VAL A 280 13.42 3.63 -11.00
N ALA A 281 14.51 3.74 -11.75
CA ALA A 281 14.55 3.45 -13.17
C ALA A 281 15.03 2.01 -13.40
N TYR A 282 14.18 1.19 -14.02
CA TYR A 282 14.55 -0.09 -14.61
C TYR A 282 14.67 0.12 -16.12
N GLY A 283 15.90 0.35 -16.58
CA GLY A 283 16.23 0.64 -17.97
C GLY A 283 17.09 1.92 -18.12
N PRO A 284 17.93 1.98 -19.15
CA PRO A 284 18.88 3.09 -19.34
C PRO A 284 18.19 4.40 -19.73
N THR A 285 17.14 4.38 -20.56
CA THR A 285 16.45 5.61 -20.99
C THR A 285 15.87 6.37 -19.79
N PHE A 286 15.23 5.65 -18.86
CA PHE A 286 14.73 6.28 -17.64
C PHE A 286 15.84 6.65 -16.66
N ALA A 287 16.96 5.94 -16.66
CA ALA A 287 18.10 6.31 -15.83
C ALA A 287 18.70 7.65 -16.28
N ASP A 288 18.85 7.86 -17.59
CA ASP A 288 19.34 9.11 -18.16
C ASP A 288 18.35 10.26 -17.93
N LEU A 289 17.05 9.98 -18.07
CA LEU A 289 16.01 10.94 -17.69
C LEU A 289 16.17 11.38 -16.23
N LEU A 290 16.33 10.42 -15.32
CA LEU A 290 16.48 10.72 -13.89
C LEU A 290 17.75 11.52 -13.59
N GLU A 291 18.86 11.23 -14.26
CA GLU A 291 20.09 11.99 -14.11
C GLU A 291 19.88 13.46 -14.51
N ARG A 292 19.32 13.69 -15.70
CA ARG A 292 19.05 15.05 -16.20
C ARG A 292 18.12 15.83 -15.27
N VAL A 293 17.00 15.22 -14.88
CA VAL A 293 16.00 15.88 -14.03
C VAL A 293 16.57 16.19 -12.64
N ALA A 294 17.41 15.32 -12.09
CA ALA A 294 18.02 15.55 -10.79
C ALA A 294 19.18 16.56 -10.79
N LEU A 295 19.83 16.79 -11.93
CA LEU A 295 20.89 17.80 -12.09
C LEU A 295 20.35 19.16 -12.57
N GLY A 296 19.10 19.22 -13.01
CA GLY A 296 18.45 20.45 -13.46
C GLY A 296 18.08 21.44 -12.35
N PRO A 297 17.72 22.68 -12.70
CA PRO A 297 17.36 23.73 -11.72
C PRO A 297 16.11 23.40 -10.89
N ALA A 298 15.28 22.47 -11.37
CA ALA A 298 14.10 21.95 -10.67
C ALA A 298 14.34 20.56 -10.04
N ALA A 299 15.59 20.26 -9.64
CA ALA A 299 16.02 18.97 -9.13
C ALA A 299 15.03 18.32 -8.13
N LEU A 300 14.51 17.14 -8.52
CA LEU A 300 13.57 16.37 -7.70
C LEU A 300 14.22 15.80 -6.42
N GLY A 301 15.53 15.63 -6.41
CA GLY A 301 16.23 14.96 -5.32
C GLY A 301 17.68 14.62 -5.66
N SER A 302 18.26 13.70 -4.88
CA SER A 302 19.62 13.23 -5.08
C SER A 302 19.65 12.00 -5.98
N PHE A 303 20.39 12.09 -7.09
CA PHE A 303 20.55 11.01 -8.07
C PHE A 303 21.68 10.05 -7.70
N VAL A 304 21.47 8.77 -7.99
CA VAL A 304 22.49 7.73 -7.91
C VAL A 304 22.34 6.81 -9.13
N ARG A 305 23.37 6.78 -9.99
CA ARG A 305 23.54 5.77 -11.03
C ARG A 305 23.99 4.46 -10.36
N LEU A 306 23.27 3.38 -10.61
CA LEU A 306 23.55 2.05 -10.07
C LEU A 306 24.22 1.13 -11.09
N ARG A 307 23.88 1.31 -12.37
CA ARG A 307 24.39 0.50 -13.50
C ARG A 307 24.61 1.36 -14.73
N ASP A 308 25.50 0.92 -15.61
CA ASP A 308 25.70 1.48 -16.94
C ASP A 308 24.60 1.01 -17.93
N ASP A 309 24.71 1.40 -19.20
CA ASP A 309 23.74 1.04 -20.24
C ASP A 309 23.77 -0.45 -20.59
N ALA A 310 24.89 -1.13 -20.32
CA ALA A 310 25.02 -2.59 -20.46
C ALA A 310 24.46 -3.35 -19.25
N GLY A 311 23.99 -2.65 -18.21
CA GLY A 311 23.44 -3.24 -16.99
C GLY A 311 24.48 -3.74 -15.99
N GLN A 312 25.75 -3.41 -16.18
CA GLN A 312 26.86 -3.72 -15.28
C GLN A 312 26.92 -2.74 -14.12
N THR A 313 27.35 -3.20 -12.94
CA THR A 313 27.64 -2.27 -11.84
C THR A 313 29.02 -1.66 -12.01
N ARG A 314 29.24 -0.43 -11.54
CA ARG A 314 30.58 0.22 -11.52
C ARG A 314 31.72 -0.68 -10.98
N ASN A 315 31.45 -1.50 -9.97
CA ASN A 315 32.46 -2.41 -9.41
C ASN A 315 32.86 -3.56 -10.35
N GLN A 316 31.99 -3.93 -11.29
CA GLN A 316 32.27 -4.98 -12.28
C GLN A 316 33.11 -4.45 -13.45
N GLU A 317 33.02 -3.15 -13.75
CA GLU A 317 33.87 -2.48 -14.76
C GLU A 317 35.33 -2.38 -14.26
N GLU A 318 35.54 -2.05 -12.98
CA GLU A 318 36.88 -1.94 -12.37
C GLU A 318 37.58 -3.31 -12.19
N GLU A 319 36.84 -4.41 -12.03
CA GLU A 319 37.43 -5.77 -11.99
C GLU A 319 37.72 -6.35 -13.39
N ALA A 320 37.13 -5.78 -14.44
CA ALA A 320 37.30 -6.22 -15.82
C ALA A 320 38.34 -5.40 -16.61
N ALA A 321 38.80 -4.27 -16.07
CA ALA A 321 39.82 -3.38 -16.64
C ALA A 321 41.23 -3.65 -16.07
#